data_AF-A0A1R1LZ73-F1
#
_entry.id   AF-A0A1R1LZ73-F1
#
_cell.length_a   1.000
_cell.length_b   1.000
_cell.length_c   1.000
_cell.angle_alpha   90.00
_cell.angle_beta   90.00
_cell.angle_gamma   90.00
#
_symmetry.space_group_name_H-M   'P 1'
#
loop_
_entity.id
_entity.type
_entity.pdbx_description
1 polymer ?
#
loop_
_entity_poly.entity_id
_entity_poly.type
_entity_poly.pdbx_seq_one_letter_code
_entity_poly.pdbx_strand_id
1 'polypeptide(L)' 'MLKCKQIVAQASEYIDGDMGLLQKFRFQFHLAMCVHCRRFVKNFTAGIEMIKRLPYDDVSQEQIDCVHRRIAQSKHSR' A
#
# COMPACT_ATOMS: atom_id res chain seq x y z
N MET A 1 14.60 -15.85 -9.98
CA MET A 1 13.73 -15.02 -10.86
C MET A 1 12.47 -14.63 -10.08
N LEU A 2 12.34 -13.37 -9.69
CA LEU A 2 11.06 -12.86 -9.18
C LEU A 2 10.08 -12.80 -10.35
N LYS A 3 8.90 -13.42 -10.19
CA LYS A 3 7.84 -13.36 -11.21
C LYS A 3 7.13 -12.01 -11.08
N CYS A 4 6.71 -11.41 -12.20
CA CYS A 4 5.95 -10.15 -12.20
C CYS A 4 4.74 -10.20 -11.24
N LYS A 5 4.12 -11.37 -11.07
CA LYS A 5 3.02 -11.59 -10.11
C LYS A 5 3.41 -11.31 -8.65
N GLN A 6 4.65 -11.63 -8.25
CA GLN A 6 5.13 -11.35 -6.89
C GLN A 6 5.34 -9.85 -6.66
N ILE A 7 5.82 -9.14 -7.69
CA ILE A 7 5.97 -7.68 -7.65
C ILE A 7 4.62 -6.99 -7.50
N VAL A 8 3.59 -7.46 -8.22
CA VAL A 8 2.22 -6.95 -8.10
C VAL A 8 1.66 -7.20 -6.70
N ALA A 9 1.85 -8.39 -6.15
CA ALA A 9 1.39 -8.72 -4.80
C ALA A 9 2.07 -7.86 -3.72
N GLN A 10 3.36 -7.58 -3.89
CA GLN A 10 4.16 -6.80 -2.94
C GLN A 10 4.15 -5.29 -3.23
N ALA A 11 3.42 -4.82 -4.24
CA ALA A 11 3.42 -3.42 -4.63
C ALA A 11 2.81 -2.51 -3.57
N SER A 12 1.80 -2.99 -2.82
CA SER A 12 1.23 -2.24 -1.69
C SER A 12 2.27 -2.08 -0.59
N GLU A 13 2.84 -3.19 -0.09
CA GLU A 13 3.88 -3.18 0.95
C GLU A 13 5.10 -2.30 0.58
N TYR A 14 5.46 -2.27 -0.70
CA TYR A 14 6.53 -1.41 -1.21
C TYR A 14 6.19 0.09 -1.12
N ILE A 15 4.95 0.46 -1.42
CA ILE A 15 4.49 1.87 -1.37
C ILE A 15 4.21 2.30 0.06
N ASP A 16 3.69 1.39 0.88
CA ASP A 16 3.38 1.61 2.29
C ASP A 16 4.65 1.64 3.16
N GLY A 17 5.76 1.09 2.66
CA GLY A 17 7.08 1.16 3.31
C GLY A 17 7.37 0.03 4.29
N ASP A 18 6.47 -0.95 4.40
CA ASP A 18 6.58 -2.11 5.30
C ASP A 18 7.53 -3.20 4.80
N MET A 19 8.26 -2.94 3.71
CA MET A 19 9.14 -3.91 3.08
C MET A 19 10.57 -3.86 3.66
N GLY A 20 11.11 -5.02 4.05
CA GLY A 20 12.49 -5.14 4.53
C GLY A 20 13.54 -4.73 3.49
N LEU A 21 14.70 -4.25 3.95
CA LEU A 21 15.76 -3.67 3.10
C LEU A 21 16.19 -4.58 1.93
N LEU A 22 16.42 -5.88 2.19
CA LEU A 22 16.79 -6.84 1.13
C LEU A 22 15.68 -7.04 0.09
N GLN A 23 14.41 -7.04 0.51
CA GLN A 23 13.29 -7.17 -0.42
C GLN A 23 13.19 -5.92 -1.31
N LYS A 24 13.41 -4.73 -0.73
CA LYS A 24 13.46 -3.47 -1.48
C LYS A 24 14.51 -3.49 -2.58
N PHE A 25 15.72 -3.96 -2.30
CA PHE A 25 16.78 -4.11 -3.33
C PHE A 25 16.38 -5.08 -4.44
N ARG A 26 15.81 -6.24 -4.09
CA ARG A 26 15.35 -7.24 -5.08
C ARG A 26 14.20 -6.70 -5.94
N PHE A 27 13.30 -5.93 -5.34
CA PHE A 27 12.20 -5.26 -6.02
C PHE A 27 12.74 -4.22 -7.02
N GLN A 28 13.64 -3.33 -6.59
CA GLN A 28 14.28 -2.33 -7.45
C GLN A 28 15.05 -2.96 -8.61
N PHE A 29 15.81 -4.03 -8.36
CA PHE A 29 16.51 -4.78 -9.40
C PHE A 29 15.55 -5.34 -10.46
N HIS A 30 14.38 -5.85 -10.04
CA HIS A 30 13.38 -6.31 -10.98
C HIS A 30 12.76 -5.16 -11.81
N LEU A 31 12.46 -4.01 -11.19
CA LEU A 31 11.99 -2.83 -11.93
C LEU A 31 13.05 -2.30 -12.90
N ALA A 32 14.33 -2.47 -12.58
CA ALA A 32 15.44 -2.13 -13.47
C ALA A 32 15.35 -2.90 -14.79
N MET A 33 15.06 -4.21 -14.71
CA MET A 33 15.05 -5.12 -15.86
C MET A 33 13.69 -5.24 -16.57
N CYS A 34 12.57 -5.00 -15.88
CA CYS A 34 11.22 -5.22 -16.42
C CYS A 34 10.45 -3.90 -16.61
N VAL A 35 10.29 -3.48 -17.85
CA VAL A 35 9.56 -2.25 -18.22
C VAL A 35 8.08 -2.32 -17.84
N HIS A 36 7.44 -3.49 -17.95
CA HIS A 36 6.03 -3.68 -17.59
C HIS A 36 5.78 -3.44 -16.10
N CYS A 37 6.60 -4.04 -15.23
CA CYS A 37 6.52 -3.84 -13.79
C CYS A 37 6.82 -2.39 -13.40
N ARG A 38 7.80 -1.75 -14.06
CA ARG A 38 8.09 -0.34 -13.85
C ARG A 38 6.89 0.56 -14.18
N ARG A 39 6.23 0.31 -15.33
CA ARG A 39 5.04 1.06 -15.74
C ARG A 39 3.88 0.84 -14.79
N PHE A 40 3.67 -0.41 -14.36
CA PHE A 40 2.65 -0.78 -13.38
C PHE A 40 2.84 0.00 -12.07
N VAL A 41 4.03 -0.08 -11.46
CA VAL A 41 4.31 0.61 -10.18
C VAL A 41 4.16 2.12 -10.31
N LYS A 42 4.61 2.71 -11.43
CA LYS A 42 4.42 4.14 -11.70
C LYS A 42 2.95 4.53 -11.76
N ASN A 43 2.13 3.79 -12.51
CA ASN A 43 0.69 4.06 -12.62
C ASN A 43 -0.03 3.83 -11.29
N PHE A 44 0.36 2.79 -10.55
CA PHE A 44 -0.22 2.47 -9.26
C PHE A 44 0.08 3.55 -8.22
N THR A 45 1.33 4.02 -8.16
CA THR A 45 1.75 5.14 -7.29
C THR A 45 0.98 6.42 -7.64
N ALA A 46 0.83 6.73 -8.93
CA ALA A 46 0.06 7.88 -9.39
C ALA A 46 -1.43 7.79 -8.99
N GLY A 47 -2.04 6.60 -9.05
CA GLY A 47 -3.40 6.37 -8.58
C GLY A 47 -3.56 6.61 -7.08
N ILE A 48 -2.61 6.13 -6.28
CA ILE A 48 -2.59 6.36 -4.83
C ILE A 48 -2.42 7.84 -4.52
N GLU A 49 -1.49 8.53 -5.18
CA GLU A 49 -1.32 9.98 -5.01
C GLU A 49 -2.57 10.77 -5.40
N MET A 50 -3.24 10.37 -6.48
CA MET A 50 -4.51 11.00 -6.89
C MET A 50 -5.56 10.85 -5.79
N ILE A 51 -5.70 9.65 -5.22
CA ILE A 51 -6.65 9.42 -4.11
C ILE A 51 -6.28 10.24 -2.88
N LYS A 52 -4.99 10.32 -2.53
CA LYS A 52 -4.50 11.14 -1.40
C LYS A 52 -4.74 12.64 -1.57
N ARG A 53 -4.93 13.13 -2.80
CA ARG A 53 -5.23 14.54 -3.12
C ARG A 53 -6.71 14.85 -3.17
N LEU A 54 -7.58 13.86 -3.08
CA LEU A 54 -9.02 14.11 -3.01
C LEU A 54 -9.32 14.90 -1.71
N PRO A 55 -10.20 15.90 -1.77
CA PRO A 55 -10.65 16.59 -0.57
C PRO A 55 -11.31 15.55 0.34
N TYR A 56 -10.76 15.39 1.53
CA TYR A 56 -11.35 14.58 2.58
C TYR A 56 -11.90 15.53 3.62
N ASP A 57 -13.10 15.27 4.11
CA ASP A 57 -13.64 16.02 5.23
C ASP A 57 -12.77 15.75 6.47
N ASP A 58 -12.51 16.78 7.26
CA ASP A 58 -11.82 16.61 8.54
C ASP A 58 -12.63 15.63 9.41
N VAL A 59 -12.04 14.47 9.68
CA VAL A 59 -12.66 13.46 10.52
C VAL A 59 -12.59 13.95 11.97
N SER A 60 -13.74 14.06 12.62
CA SER A 60 -13.78 14.47 14.02
C SER A 60 -13.18 13.37 14.92
N GLN A 61 -12.59 13.78 16.05
CA GLN A 61 -12.09 12.83 17.05
C GLN A 61 -13.18 11.86 17.53
N GLU A 62 -14.44 12.31 17.60
CA GLU A 62 -15.58 11.47 17.96
C GLU A 62 -15.85 10.35 16.94
N GLN A 63 -15.68 10.64 15.64
CA GLN A 63 -15.80 9.64 14.57
C GLN A 63 -14.67 8.60 14.65
N ILE A 64 -13.44 9.04 14.95
CA ILE A 64 -12.28 8.16 15.16
C ILE A 64 -12.53 7.24 16.36
N ASP A 65 -12.97 7.78 17.49
CA ASP A 65 -13.28 7.03 18.71
C ASP A 65 -14.43 6.03 18.51
N CYS A 66 -15.43 6.38 17.71
CA CYS A 66 -16.52 5.46 17.34
C CYS A 66 -15.99 4.23 16.58
N VAL A 67 -15.10 4.43 15.61
CA VAL A 67 -14.47 3.34 14.84
C VAL A 67 -13.60 2.46 15.75
N HIS A 68 -12.77 3.05 16.63
CA HIS A 68 -11.97 2.29 17.59
C HIS A 68 -12.81 1.41 18.51
N ARG A 69 -13.91 1.94 19.05
CA ARG A 69 -14.85 1.16 19.87
C ARG A 69 -15.45 -0.02 19.09
N ARG A 70 -15.83 0.20 17.84
CA ARG A 70 -16.43 -0.84 16.99
C ARG A 70 -15.42 -1.96 16.63
N ILE A 71 -14.16 -1.60 16.37
CA ILE A 71 -13.08 -2.58 16.13
C ILE A 71 -12.78 -3.38 17.40
N ALA A 72 -12.78 -2.74 18.58
CA ALA A 72 -12.57 -3.44 19.85
C ALA A 72 -13.69 -4.45 20.16
N GLN A 73 -14.95 -4.07 19.93
CA GLN A 73 -16.11 -4.95 20.14
C GLN A 73 -16.13 -6.14 19.18
N SER A 74 -15.74 -5.95 17.92
CA SER A 74 -15.68 -7.03 16.93
C SER A 74 -14.54 -8.01 17.18
N LYS A 75 -13.43 -7.57 17.79
CA LYS A 75 -12.35 -8.48 18.26
C LYS A 75 -12.73 -9.29 19.50
N HIS A 76 -13.69 -8.84 20.30
CA HIS A 76 -14.17 -9.56 21.49
C HIS A 76 -15.23 -10.63 21.18
N SER A 77 -15.71 -10.69 19.93
CA SER A 77 -16.70 -11.67 19.45
C SER A 77 -16.07 -12.88 18.75
N ARG A 78 -14.77 -13.12 18.92
CA ARG A 78 -14.05 -14.23 18.28
C ARG A 78 -13.23 -15.02 19.28
#